data_AF-A0A8B8I878-F1
#
_entry.id   AF-A0A8B8I878-F1
#
_cell.length_a   1.000
_cell.length_b   1.000
_cell.length_c   1.000
_cell.angle_alpha   90.00
_cell.angle_beta   90.00
_cell.angle_gamma   90.00
#
_symmetry.space_group_name_H-M   'P 1'
#
loop_
_entity.id
_entity.type
_entity.pdbx_description
1 polymer ?
#
loop_
_entity_poly.entity_id
_entity_poly.type
_entity_poly.pdbx_seq_one_letter_code
_entity_poly.pdbx_strand_id
1 'polypeptide(L)'
;MATDVLTSSGAEIRENLFQVTTAVKFLSNPNVQRCTLESKERFLRSKGLSDAEIHRAIEKCGEMLDIPSLSSELMLFQNSRKSWFRERILPLIVYGGFVYGCYWFYKNCIRHLLFVEQPKRKTTAECIDELRKSLDVMNASISSLRGEVQSSVKQSALRSQLDNLKSDIASVKGILLNRNQFPTLKTRTEPPSIPAWQRQSEEATSTEAAEEKKKPHRSRSQRSESGGSNSSEGEQATKNSDSSLEIIT
;
A
#
# COMPACT_ATOMS: atom_id res chain seq x y z
N MET A 1 91.34 25.37 -52.02
CA MET A 1 90.33 26.01 -51.12
C MET A 1 88.95 25.34 -51.16
N ALA A 2 88.49 24.72 -52.26
CA ALA A 2 87.15 24.09 -52.30
C ALA A 2 87.08 22.66 -51.72
N THR A 3 88.20 21.94 -51.67
CA THR A 3 88.27 20.53 -51.24
C THR A 3 88.28 20.34 -49.72
N ASP A 4 88.81 21.31 -48.98
CA ASP A 4 88.86 21.27 -47.51
C ASP A 4 87.48 21.54 -46.88
N VAL A 5 86.68 22.40 -47.52
CA VAL A 5 85.32 22.73 -47.06
C VAL A 5 84.38 21.52 -47.17
N LEU A 6 84.44 20.77 -48.27
CA LEU A 6 83.62 19.56 -48.45
C LEU A 6 83.98 18.46 -47.44
N THR A 7 85.25 18.36 -47.05
CA THR A 7 85.71 17.38 -46.06
C THR A 7 85.29 17.78 -44.63
N SER A 8 85.36 19.07 -44.28
CA SER A 8 84.88 19.58 -42.99
C SER A 8 83.38 19.40 -42.81
N SER A 9 82.57 19.75 -43.82
CA SER A 9 81.12 19.55 -43.75
C SER A 9 80.74 18.07 -43.66
N GLY A 10 81.48 17.18 -44.33
CA GLY A 10 81.29 15.74 -44.18
C GLY A 10 81.62 15.22 -42.78
N ALA A 11 82.65 15.76 -42.12
CA ALA A 11 83.01 15.41 -40.75
C ALA A 11 81.97 15.90 -39.74
N GLU A 12 81.52 17.15 -39.87
CA GLU A 12 80.47 17.76 -39.03
C GLU A 12 79.15 16.99 -39.13
N ILE A 13 78.72 16.60 -40.33
CA ILE A 13 77.48 15.82 -40.52
C ILE A 13 77.57 14.45 -39.83
N ARG A 14 78.74 13.79 -39.91
CA ARG A 14 78.96 12.49 -39.25
C ARG A 14 78.97 12.63 -37.73
N GLU A 15 79.57 13.69 -37.23
CA GLU A 15 79.63 13.98 -35.79
C GLU A 15 78.24 14.30 -35.24
N ASN A 16 77.48 15.18 -35.91
CA ASN A 16 76.10 15.52 -35.54
C ASN A 16 75.20 14.27 -35.50
N LEU A 17 75.36 13.35 -36.47
CA LEU A 17 74.61 12.09 -36.49
C LEU A 17 75.00 11.16 -35.33
N PHE A 18 76.29 11.09 -34.98
CA PHE A 18 76.78 10.30 -33.86
C PHE A 18 76.34 10.87 -32.50
N GLN A 19 76.33 12.21 -32.36
CA GLN A 19 75.86 12.88 -31.15
C GLN A 19 74.34 12.68 -30.94
N VAL A 20 73.54 12.85 -32.00
CA VAL A 20 72.09 12.61 -31.94
C VAL A 20 71.78 11.15 -31.60
N THR A 21 72.47 10.18 -32.21
CA THR A 21 72.25 8.75 -31.88
C THR A 21 72.67 8.40 -30.45
N THR A 22 73.75 9.00 -29.95
CA THR A 22 74.18 8.85 -28.56
C THR A 22 73.17 9.46 -27.59
N ALA A 23 72.62 10.64 -27.91
CA ALA A 23 71.56 11.27 -27.15
C ALA A 23 70.26 10.44 -27.14
N VAL A 24 69.85 9.88 -28.29
CA VAL A 24 68.70 8.96 -28.37
C VAL A 24 68.93 7.73 -27.48
N LYS A 25 70.13 7.16 -27.49
CA LYS A 25 70.49 6.02 -26.63
C LYS A 25 70.44 6.37 -25.14
N PHE A 26 70.84 7.58 -24.77
CA PHE A 26 70.71 8.11 -23.40
C PHE A 26 69.25 8.33 -23.00
N LEU A 27 68.46 8.96 -23.88
CA LEU A 27 67.04 9.23 -23.67
C LEU A 27 66.18 7.95 -23.62
N SER A 28 66.61 6.88 -24.30
CA SER A 28 65.97 5.56 -24.27
C SER A 28 66.20 4.79 -22.96
N ASN A 29 67.09 5.24 -22.07
CA ASN A 29 67.36 4.55 -20.81
C ASN A 29 66.21 4.76 -19.79
N PRO A 30 65.66 3.71 -19.17
CA PRO A 30 64.51 3.82 -18.26
C PRO A 30 64.74 4.71 -17.03
N ASN A 31 65.98 4.83 -16.56
CA ASN A 31 66.30 5.72 -15.44
C ASN A 31 66.26 7.20 -15.87
N VAL A 32 66.67 7.48 -17.10
CA VAL A 32 66.66 8.81 -17.69
C VAL A 32 65.24 9.19 -18.09
N GLN A 33 64.44 8.25 -18.61
CA GLN A 33 63.03 8.48 -18.98
C GLN A 33 62.20 9.05 -17.82
N ARG A 34 62.46 8.61 -16.59
CA ARG A 34 61.78 9.07 -15.36
C ARG A 34 62.13 10.50 -14.96
N CYS A 35 63.22 11.07 -15.47
CA CYS A 35 63.60 12.46 -15.19
C CYS A 35 62.74 13.43 -16.00
N THR A 36 62.57 14.65 -15.48
CA THR A 36 61.85 15.72 -16.17
C THR A 36 62.54 16.09 -17.49
N LEU A 37 61.76 16.53 -18.48
CA LEU A 37 62.26 16.91 -19.81
C LEU A 37 63.34 18.00 -19.71
N GLU A 38 63.10 19.01 -18.87
CA GLU A 38 64.05 20.10 -18.60
C GLU A 38 65.40 19.60 -18.06
N SER A 39 65.41 18.57 -17.20
CA SER A 39 66.65 17.97 -16.70
C SER A 39 67.41 17.22 -17.80
N LYS A 40 66.71 16.62 -18.75
CA LYS A 40 67.31 15.91 -19.89
C LYS A 40 67.96 16.91 -20.85
N GLU A 41 67.28 18.01 -21.16
CA GLU A 41 67.79 19.08 -22.01
C GLU A 41 69.03 19.73 -21.41
N ARG A 42 69.01 20.09 -20.11
CA ARG A 42 70.18 20.65 -19.42
C ARG A 42 71.38 19.71 -19.42
N PHE A 43 71.16 18.41 -19.28
CA PHE A 43 72.24 17.41 -19.34
C PHE A 43 72.83 17.27 -20.75
N LEU A 44 72.00 17.29 -21.79
CA LEU A 44 72.50 17.23 -23.16
C LEU A 44 73.23 18.52 -23.56
N ARG A 45 72.74 19.68 -23.10
CA ARG A 45 73.46 20.97 -23.26
C ARG A 45 74.80 20.97 -22.52
N SER A 46 74.86 20.45 -21.29
CA SER A 46 76.13 20.36 -20.55
C SER A 46 77.12 19.34 -21.14
N LYS A 47 76.62 18.43 -22.00
CA LYS A 47 77.44 17.53 -22.81
C LYS A 47 77.94 18.15 -24.11
N GLY A 48 77.59 19.39 -24.39
CA GLY A 48 78.05 20.13 -25.57
C GLY A 48 77.22 19.88 -26.82
N LEU A 49 76.03 19.28 -26.71
CA LEU A 49 75.12 19.14 -27.84
C LEU A 49 74.41 20.46 -28.11
N SER A 50 74.24 20.77 -29.39
CA SER A 50 73.48 21.93 -29.84
C SER A 50 71.99 21.73 -29.60
N ASP A 51 71.26 22.82 -29.35
CA ASP A 51 69.79 22.79 -29.19
C ASP A 51 69.08 22.10 -30.36
N ALA A 52 69.57 22.31 -31.60
CA ALA A 52 69.01 21.68 -32.79
C ALA A 52 69.16 20.15 -32.79
N GLU A 53 70.26 19.63 -32.22
CA GLU A 53 70.53 18.19 -32.11
C GLU A 53 69.73 17.57 -30.98
N ILE A 54 69.59 18.29 -29.86
CA ILE A 54 68.78 17.90 -28.70
C ILE A 54 67.32 17.72 -29.11
N HIS A 55 66.74 18.70 -29.80
CA HIS A 55 65.37 18.60 -30.31
C HIS A 55 65.20 17.41 -31.24
N ARG A 56 66.13 17.20 -32.19
CA ARG A 56 66.10 16.06 -33.12
C ARG A 56 66.24 14.71 -32.41
N ALA A 57 67.01 14.63 -31.32
CA ALA A 57 67.13 13.42 -30.52
C ALA A 57 65.86 13.14 -29.69
N ILE A 58 65.25 14.18 -29.12
CA ILE A 58 63.99 14.07 -28.36
C ILE A 58 62.84 13.68 -29.30
N GLU A 59 62.75 14.28 -30.48
CA GLU A 59 61.74 13.96 -31.50
C GLU A 59 61.86 12.49 -31.93
N LYS A 60 63.07 12.02 -32.24
CA LYS A 60 63.31 10.60 -32.57
C LYS A 60 63.01 9.65 -31.41
N CYS A 61 63.27 10.06 -30.18
CA CYS A 61 62.91 9.27 -29.01
C CYS A 61 61.39 9.28 -28.76
N GLY A 62 60.73 10.39 -29.05
CA GLY A 62 59.28 10.57 -28.97
C GLY A 62 58.56 9.72 -30.01
N GLU A 63 59.00 9.74 -31.27
CA GLU A 63 58.43 8.92 -32.35
C GLU A 63 58.57 7.41 -32.07
N MET A 64 59.65 6.99 -31.39
CA MET A 64 59.79 5.60 -30.91
C MET A 64 58.85 5.25 -29.75
N LEU A 65 58.35 6.24 -29.02
CA LEU A 65 57.40 6.10 -27.90
C LEU A 65 55.93 6.42 -28.30
N ASP A 66 55.69 6.95 -29.51
CA ASP A 66 54.38 7.41 -29.97
C ASP A 66 53.52 6.32 -30.64
N ILE A 67 53.89 5.05 -30.46
CA ILE A 67 53.00 3.90 -30.71
C ILE A 67 52.23 3.68 -29.39
N PRO A 68 50.89 3.66 -29.41
CA PRO A 68 49.96 4.36 -28.50
C PRO A 68 50.06 3.96 -27.02
N SER A 69 51.12 4.39 -26.34
CA SER A 69 51.42 4.01 -24.95
C SER A 69 51.14 5.13 -23.94
N LEU A 70 51.20 6.41 -24.33
CA LEU A 70 51.20 7.50 -23.35
C LEU A 70 49.88 7.67 -22.57
N SER A 71 48.74 7.27 -23.15
CA SER A 71 47.45 7.20 -22.44
C SER A 71 47.37 6.01 -21.47
N SER A 72 48.17 4.97 -21.69
CA SER A 72 48.30 3.84 -20.77
C SER A 72 49.33 4.12 -19.66
N GLU A 73 50.36 4.92 -19.92
CA GLU A 73 51.54 4.99 -19.06
C GLU A 73 51.33 5.69 -17.71
N LEU A 74 50.41 6.67 -17.61
CA LEU A 74 50.05 7.27 -16.32
C LEU A 74 49.24 6.31 -15.41
N MET A 75 48.64 5.25 -15.98
CA MET A 75 48.03 4.14 -15.24
C MET A 75 49.01 2.97 -15.01
N LEU A 76 50.13 2.89 -15.73
CA LEU A 76 51.03 1.72 -15.73
C LEU A 76 52.14 1.75 -14.68
N PHE A 77 52.55 2.91 -14.15
CA PHE A 77 53.61 2.95 -13.11
C PHE A 77 53.14 2.38 -11.76
N GLN A 78 51.83 2.42 -11.48
CA GLN A 78 51.23 1.68 -10.38
C GLN A 78 50.96 0.21 -10.74
N ASN A 79 51.06 -0.18 -12.02
CA ASN A 79 50.50 -1.40 -12.57
C ASN A 79 51.42 -2.62 -12.51
N SER A 80 52.72 -2.51 -12.25
CA SER A 80 53.60 -3.71 -12.29
C SER A 80 53.38 -4.65 -11.08
N ARG A 81 53.28 -4.12 -9.85
CA ARG A 81 52.80 -4.93 -8.69
C ARG A 81 51.29 -5.13 -8.74
N LYS A 82 50.54 -4.11 -9.20
CA LYS A 82 49.08 -4.12 -9.24
C LYS A 82 48.51 -4.99 -10.37
N SER A 83 49.27 -5.42 -11.37
CA SER A 83 48.85 -6.36 -12.43
C SER A 83 48.84 -7.79 -11.90
N TRP A 84 49.89 -8.26 -11.22
CA TRP A 84 49.84 -9.58 -10.56
C TRP A 84 48.75 -9.65 -9.48
N PHE A 85 48.61 -8.57 -8.68
CA PHE A 85 47.52 -8.45 -7.73
C PHE A 85 46.16 -8.29 -8.43
N ARG A 86 46.03 -7.58 -9.55
CA ARG A 86 44.75 -7.50 -10.28
C ARG A 86 44.42 -8.84 -10.93
N GLU A 87 45.35 -9.52 -11.56
CA GLU A 87 45.08 -10.77 -12.27
C GLU A 87 44.72 -11.91 -11.32
N ARG A 88 45.24 -11.90 -10.08
CA ARG A 88 44.91 -12.93 -9.07
C ARG A 88 43.90 -12.49 -8.01
N ILE A 89 44.00 -11.26 -7.51
CA ILE A 89 43.11 -10.75 -6.44
C ILE A 89 41.81 -10.19 -7.01
N LEU A 90 41.79 -9.58 -8.20
CA LEU A 90 40.53 -9.10 -8.79
C LEU A 90 39.52 -10.23 -9.01
N PRO A 91 39.85 -11.40 -9.60
CA PRO A 91 38.88 -12.50 -9.68
C PRO A 91 38.52 -13.06 -8.31
N LEU A 92 39.44 -13.06 -7.34
CA LEU A 92 39.14 -13.47 -5.96
C LEU A 92 38.14 -12.52 -5.26
N ILE A 93 38.30 -11.21 -5.45
CA ILE A 93 37.40 -10.17 -4.93
C ILE A 93 36.06 -10.22 -5.64
N VAL A 94 36.04 -10.38 -6.97
CA VAL A 94 34.81 -10.50 -7.74
C VAL A 94 34.06 -11.77 -7.35
N TYR A 95 34.75 -12.90 -7.22
CA TYR A 95 34.15 -14.17 -6.80
C TYR A 95 33.70 -14.12 -5.34
N GLY A 96 34.50 -13.56 -4.43
CA GLY A 96 34.12 -13.38 -3.02
C GLY A 96 32.93 -12.43 -2.86
N GLY A 97 32.93 -11.31 -3.60
CA GLY A 97 31.81 -10.37 -3.65
C GLY A 97 30.56 -10.99 -4.28
N PHE A 98 30.71 -11.84 -5.29
CA PHE A 98 29.62 -12.59 -5.91
C PHE A 98 29.04 -13.62 -4.93
N VAL A 99 29.87 -14.43 -4.27
CA VAL A 99 29.42 -15.41 -3.26
C VAL A 99 28.76 -14.72 -2.06
N TYR A 100 29.34 -13.62 -1.57
CA TYR A 100 28.75 -12.84 -0.48
C TYR A 100 27.45 -12.16 -0.90
N GLY A 101 27.41 -11.63 -2.13
CA GLY A 101 26.22 -11.05 -2.75
C GLY A 101 25.12 -12.09 -2.92
N CYS A 102 25.43 -13.29 -3.41
CA CYS A 102 24.51 -14.42 -3.48
C CYS A 102 24.04 -14.87 -2.10
N TYR A 103 24.91 -14.91 -1.08
CA TYR A 103 24.53 -15.22 0.29
C TYR A 103 23.61 -14.15 0.89
N TRP A 104 23.90 -12.86 0.65
CA TRP A 104 23.07 -11.75 1.10
C TRP A 104 21.74 -11.72 0.37
N PHE A 105 21.73 -11.93 -0.94
CA PHE A 105 20.54 -12.04 -1.77
C PHE A 105 19.73 -13.28 -1.40
N TYR A 106 20.36 -14.40 -1.07
CA TYR A 106 19.67 -15.56 -0.50
C TYR A 106 19.02 -15.20 0.84
N LYS A 107 19.79 -14.60 1.76
CA LYS A 107 19.28 -14.22 3.08
C LYS A 107 18.26 -13.08 3.05
N ASN A 108 18.26 -12.24 2.03
CA ASN A 108 17.39 -11.07 1.94
C ASN A 108 16.24 -11.33 0.98
N CYS A 109 16.52 -11.71 -0.27
CA CYS A 109 15.50 -12.03 -1.26
C CYS A 109 14.89 -13.41 -1.06
N ILE A 110 15.64 -14.49 -0.86
CA ILE A 110 14.98 -15.81 -0.61
C ILE A 110 14.32 -15.81 0.78
N ARG A 111 14.89 -15.15 1.79
CA ARG A 111 14.16 -14.98 3.05
C ARG A 111 12.89 -14.15 2.88
N HIS A 112 12.92 -12.99 2.24
CA HIS A 112 11.71 -12.18 2.07
C HIS A 112 10.70 -12.80 1.09
N LEU A 113 11.17 -13.46 0.02
CA LEU A 113 10.36 -13.94 -1.10
C LEU A 113 9.87 -15.39 -0.91
N LEU A 114 10.65 -16.24 -0.21
CA LEU A 114 10.23 -17.58 0.21
C LEU A 114 9.57 -17.58 1.60
N PHE A 115 9.89 -16.62 2.49
CA PHE A 115 9.15 -16.41 3.75
C PHE A 115 8.03 -15.36 3.63
N VAL A 116 7.34 -15.34 2.50
CA VAL A 116 5.92 -14.91 2.50
C VAL A 116 5.05 -15.96 3.21
N GLU A 117 5.59 -17.16 3.51
CA GLU A 117 4.97 -18.11 4.43
C GLU A 117 5.99 -18.60 5.47
N GLN A 118 5.61 -18.47 6.75
CA GLN A 118 6.28 -18.97 7.97
C GLN A 118 7.30 -18.04 8.67
N PRO A 119 6.86 -16.93 9.29
CA PRO A 119 7.53 -16.50 10.52
C PRO A 119 7.53 -17.70 11.48
N LYS A 120 8.70 -18.07 12.01
CA LYS A 120 8.91 -19.01 13.14
C LYS A 120 7.65 -19.77 13.52
N ARG A 121 7.38 -20.99 13.02
CA ARG A 121 6.29 -21.89 13.48
C ARG A 121 5.44 -21.29 14.61
N LYS A 122 4.60 -20.31 14.30
CA LYS A 122 3.42 -20.03 15.11
C LYS A 122 2.54 -21.13 14.59
N THR A 123 2.68 -22.28 15.25
CA THR A 123 1.98 -23.52 14.96
C THR A 123 0.58 -23.15 14.50
N THR A 124 0.06 -23.78 13.45
CA THR A 124 -1.32 -23.59 12.98
C THR A 124 -2.33 -23.49 14.12
N ALA A 125 -2.05 -24.13 15.27
CA ALA A 125 -2.68 -23.93 16.57
C ALA A 125 -2.79 -22.46 17.06
N GLU A 126 -1.71 -21.68 17.09
CA GLU A 126 -1.70 -20.26 17.52
C GLU A 126 -2.54 -19.38 16.59
N CYS A 127 -2.52 -19.64 15.28
CA CYS A 127 -3.38 -18.94 14.31
C CYS A 127 -4.86 -19.30 14.54
N ILE A 128 -5.15 -20.58 14.78
CA ILE A 128 -6.51 -21.04 15.11
C ILE A 128 -6.98 -20.44 16.44
N ASP A 129 -6.11 -20.32 17.45
CA ASP A 129 -6.45 -19.70 18.74
C ASP A 129 -6.64 -18.18 18.62
N GLU A 130 -5.85 -17.50 17.80
CA GLU A 130 -6.05 -16.07 17.50
C GLU A 130 -7.36 -15.84 16.73
N LEU A 131 -7.70 -16.72 15.78
CA LEU A 131 -8.98 -16.70 15.07
C LEU A 131 -10.16 -17.00 16.00
N ARG A 132 -10.04 -17.98 16.89
CA ARG A 132 -11.07 -18.28 17.91
C ARG A 132 -11.26 -17.10 18.85
N LYS A 133 -10.17 -16.51 19.33
CA LYS A 133 -10.22 -15.32 20.17
C LYS A 133 -10.85 -14.14 19.44
N SER A 134 -10.52 -13.92 18.17
CA SER A 134 -11.15 -12.89 17.34
C SER A 134 -12.64 -13.16 17.15
N LEU A 135 -13.04 -14.41 16.90
CA LEU A 135 -14.43 -14.81 16.77
C LEU A 135 -15.21 -14.60 18.09
N ASP A 136 -14.63 -14.94 19.23
CA ASP A 136 -15.24 -14.71 20.55
C ASP A 136 -15.42 -13.22 20.82
N VAL A 137 -14.42 -12.39 20.52
CA VAL A 137 -14.52 -10.94 20.63
C VAL A 137 -15.60 -10.38 19.71
N MET A 138 -15.70 -10.88 18.47
CA MET A 138 -16.76 -10.49 17.55
C MET A 138 -18.14 -10.95 18.03
N ASN A 139 -18.27 -12.16 18.55
CA ASN A 139 -19.54 -12.70 19.07
C ASN A 139 -20.00 -11.91 20.31
N ALA A 140 -19.07 -11.53 21.18
CA ALA A 140 -19.34 -10.63 22.29
C ALA A 140 -19.78 -9.24 21.81
N SER A 141 -19.13 -8.69 20.77
CA SER A 141 -19.48 -7.40 20.17
C SER A 141 -20.84 -7.42 19.46
N ILE A 142 -21.19 -8.52 18.79
CA ILE A 142 -22.52 -8.70 18.17
C ILE A 142 -23.58 -8.84 19.26
N SER A 143 -23.27 -9.54 20.35
CA SER A 143 -24.19 -9.71 21.48
C SER A 143 -24.46 -8.39 22.20
N SER A 144 -23.43 -7.57 22.41
CA SER A 144 -23.58 -6.23 22.99
C SER A 144 -24.36 -5.30 22.04
N LEU A 145 -24.04 -5.31 20.75
CA LEU A 145 -24.76 -4.54 19.75
C LEU A 145 -26.23 -4.95 19.66
N ARG A 146 -26.53 -6.26 19.73
CA ARG A 146 -27.90 -6.76 19.79
C ARG A 146 -28.64 -6.25 21.04
N GLY A 147 -27.97 -6.22 22.19
CA GLY A 147 -28.52 -5.66 23.42
C GLY A 147 -28.80 -4.16 23.31
N GLU A 148 -27.88 -3.40 22.72
CA GLU A 148 -28.02 -1.96 22.51
C GLU A 148 -29.12 -1.61 21.49
N VAL A 149 -29.22 -2.38 20.39
CA VAL A 149 -30.32 -2.27 19.41
C VAL A 149 -31.65 -2.60 20.07
N GLN A 150 -31.75 -3.66 20.89
CA GLN A 150 -32.99 -4.00 21.58
C GLN A 150 -33.41 -2.93 22.58
N SER A 151 -32.45 -2.35 23.32
CA SER A 151 -32.71 -1.22 24.20
C SER A 151 -33.19 0.02 23.43
N SER A 152 -32.53 0.31 22.30
CA SER A 152 -32.91 1.40 21.41
C SER A 152 -34.32 1.23 20.84
N VAL A 153 -34.70 0.01 20.43
CA VAL A 153 -36.06 -0.30 19.96
C VAL A 153 -37.10 -0.13 21.07
N LYS A 154 -36.79 -0.54 22.32
CA LYS A 154 -37.68 -0.28 23.47
C LYS A 154 -37.82 1.21 23.73
N GLN A 155 -36.73 1.98 23.65
CA GLN A 155 -36.75 3.42 23.84
C GLN A 155 -37.53 4.14 22.72
N SER A 156 -37.41 3.69 21.46
CA SER A 156 -38.22 4.22 20.36
C SER A 156 -39.70 3.89 20.52
N ALA A 157 -40.02 2.67 21.00
CA ALA A 157 -41.40 2.29 21.29
C ALA A 157 -42.00 3.18 22.39
N LEU A 158 -41.27 3.42 23.50
CA LEU A 158 -41.72 4.34 24.55
C LEU A 158 -41.89 5.79 24.05
N ARG A 159 -40.97 6.28 23.20
CA ARG A 159 -41.12 7.59 22.56
C ARG A 159 -42.39 7.68 21.71
N SER A 160 -42.69 6.66 20.92
CA SER A 160 -43.92 6.62 20.12
C SER A 160 -45.18 6.63 20.98
N GLN A 161 -45.17 5.94 22.13
CA GLN A 161 -46.29 6.01 23.08
C GLN A 161 -46.44 7.41 23.68
N LEU A 162 -45.32 8.09 23.98
CA LEU A 162 -45.34 9.46 24.50
C LEU A 162 -45.88 10.44 23.44
N ASP A 163 -45.52 10.27 22.17
CA ASP A 163 -46.05 11.09 21.08
C ASP A 163 -47.56 10.85 20.86
N ASN A 164 -48.03 9.60 20.97
CA ASN A 164 -49.46 9.28 20.94
C ASN A 164 -50.20 9.95 22.12
N LEU A 165 -49.70 9.81 23.35
CA LEU A 165 -50.29 10.47 24.52
C LEU A 165 -50.27 11.99 24.41
N LYS A 166 -49.22 12.57 23.84
CA LYS A 166 -49.15 14.01 23.56
C LYS A 166 -50.21 14.41 22.55
N SER A 167 -50.44 13.60 21.52
CA SER A 167 -51.50 13.83 20.53
C SER A 167 -52.89 13.69 21.15
N ASP A 168 -53.11 12.74 22.05
CA ASP A 168 -54.37 12.56 22.79
C ASP A 168 -54.62 13.75 23.71
N ILE A 169 -53.59 14.23 24.43
CA ILE A 169 -53.67 15.43 25.26
C ILE A 169 -53.97 16.66 24.40
N ALA A 170 -53.35 16.79 23.23
CA ALA A 170 -53.66 17.87 22.30
C ALA A 170 -55.09 17.77 21.77
N SER A 171 -55.60 16.57 21.53
CA SER A 171 -56.97 16.31 21.11
C SER A 171 -57.98 16.62 22.21
N VAL A 172 -57.72 16.19 23.45
CA VAL A 172 -58.53 16.51 24.64
C VAL A 172 -58.50 18.00 24.90
N LYS A 173 -57.33 18.64 24.82
CA LYS A 173 -57.21 20.11 24.89
C LYS A 173 -58.00 20.78 23.75
N GLY A 174 -57.94 20.22 22.55
CA GLY A 174 -58.71 20.66 21.40
C GLY A 174 -60.21 20.58 21.67
N ILE A 175 -60.73 19.45 22.14
CA ILE A 175 -62.16 19.28 22.49
C ILE A 175 -62.54 20.18 23.66
N LEU A 176 -61.73 20.29 24.71
CA LEU A 176 -62.04 21.14 25.87
C LEU A 176 -62.03 22.63 25.52
N LEU A 177 -61.14 23.07 24.62
CA LEU A 177 -61.13 24.44 24.11
C LEU A 177 -62.20 24.68 23.03
N ASN A 178 -62.51 23.67 22.20
CA ASN A 178 -63.56 23.70 21.18
C ASN A 178 -64.97 23.60 21.80
N ARG A 179 -65.11 22.96 22.96
CA ARG A 179 -66.37 22.88 23.72
C ARG A 179 -66.83 24.25 24.25
N ASN A 180 -65.96 25.25 24.23
CA ASN A 180 -66.30 26.62 24.58
C ASN A 180 -66.64 27.46 23.32
N GLN A 181 -66.53 26.86 22.13
CA GLN A 181 -66.86 27.45 20.83
C GLN A 181 -67.86 26.54 20.11
N PHE A 182 -69.02 26.29 20.71
CA PHE A 182 -70.14 25.79 19.91
C PHE A 182 -70.37 26.77 18.75
N PRO A 183 -70.35 26.31 17.49
CA PRO A 183 -70.76 27.15 16.38
C PRO A 183 -72.18 27.63 16.67
N THR A 184 -72.37 28.94 16.78
CA THR A 184 -73.72 29.51 16.80
C THR A 184 -74.41 29.04 15.53
N LEU A 185 -75.57 28.40 15.68
CA LEU A 185 -76.37 27.85 14.59
C LEU A 185 -76.70 28.96 13.58
N LYS A 186 -75.84 29.17 12.59
CA LYS A 186 -76.14 30.02 11.44
C LYS A 186 -77.00 29.22 10.47
N THR A 187 -78.30 29.29 10.74
CA THR A 187 -79.39 29.33 9.76
C THR A 187 -79.12 28.62 8.42
N ARG A 188 -79.39 27.32 8.46
CA ARG A 188 -79.71 26.39 7.35
C ARG A 188 -80.50 27.07 6.23
N THR A 189 -79.84 27.31 5.10
CA THR A 189 -80.46 27.42 3.78
C THR A 189 -79.78 26.34 2.93
N GLU A 190 -80.57 25.51 2.24
CA GLU A 190 -80.21 24.28 1.51
C GLU A 190 -80.27 22.96 2.36
N PRO A 191 -81.15 22.00 2.01
CA PRO A 191 -81.18 20.68 2.66
C PRO A 191 -80.00 19.81 2.19
N PRO A 192 -79.36 19.02 3.07
CA PRO A 192 -78.23 18.18 2.69
C PRO A 192 -78.69 17.06 1.73
N SER A 193 -78.20 17.12 0.49
CA SER A 193 -78.39 16.05 -0.49
C SER A 193 -77.61 14.82 -0.05
N ILE A 194 -78.34 13.71 0.15
CA ILE A 194 -77.77 12.45 0.57
C ILE A 194 -76.93 11.88 -0.59
N PRO A 195 -75.66 11.50 -0.36
CA PRO A 195 -74.79 10.96 -1.38
C PRO A 195 -75.36 9.67 -2.01
N ALA A 196 -75.05 9.45 -3.29
CA ALA A 196 -75.69 8.44 -4.16
C ALA A 196 -75.62 6.99 -3.66
N TRP A 197 -74.68 6.67 -2.75
CA TRP A 197 -74.56 5.33 -2.16
C TRP A 197 -75.71 4.98 -1.21
N GLN A 198 -76.47 5.96 -0.71
CA GLN A 198 -77.61 5.71 0.17
C GLN A 198 -78.95 5.56 -0.60
N ARG A 199 -78.97 5.79 -1.92
CA ARG A 199 -80.19 5.76 -2.74
C ARG A 199 -80.48 4.41 -3.41
N GLN A 200 -79.62 3.40 -3.27
CA GLN A 200 -79.75 2.11 -3.96
C GLN A 200 -80.60 1.07 -3.20
N SER A 201 -81.05 1.38 -1.97
CA SER A 201 -81.84 0.45 -1.15
C SER A 201 -83.36 0.56 -1.34
N GLU A 202 -83.87 1.49 -2.15
CA GLU A 202 -85.32 1.71 -2.31
C GLU A 202 -85.93 1.10 -3.58
N GLU A 203 -85.13 0.56 -4.51
CA GLU A 203 -85.62 0.05 -5.81
C GLU A 203 -85.81 -1.48 -5.84
N ALA A 204 -85.77 -2.15 -4.69
CA ALA A 204 -85.87 -3.61 -4.56
C ALA A 204 -87.08 -4.11 -3.74
N THR A 205 -88.09 -3.28 -3.47
CA THR A 205 -89.31 -3.72 -2.78
C THR A 205 -90.48 -2.83 -3.21
N SER A 206 -91.28 -3.29 -4.17
CA SER A 206 -92.76 -3.14 -4.28
C SER A 206 -93.25 -3.23 -5.74
N THR A 207 -93.51 -4.44 -6.27
CA THR A 207 -94.76 -4.83 -6.98
C THR A 207 -94.63 -6.24 -7.61
N GLU A 208 -95.44 -7.16 -7.10
CA GLU A 208 -95.65 -8.56 -7.51
C GLU A 208 -96.41 -8.69 -8.85
N ALA A 209 -96.18 -9.77 -9.61
CA ALA A 209 -97.15 -10.90 -9.70
C ALA A 209 -96.74 -12.02 -10.71
N ALA A 210 -97.02 -13.26 -10.28
CA ALA A 210 -97.37 -14.48 -11.03
C ALA A 210 -96.28 -15.52 -11.43
N GLU A 211 -96.26 -16.60 -10.62
CA GLU A 211 -96.25 -18.05 -10.99
C GLU A 211 -95.05 -18.66 -11.76
N GLU A 212 -94.54 -19.87 -11.53
CA GLU A 212 -94.83 -21.03 -10.66
C GLU A 212 -93.63 -22.01 -10.77
N LYS A 213 -93.45 -22.90 -9.77
CA LYS A 213 -92.81 -24.25 -9.77
C LYS A 213 -91.39 -24.49 -9.19
N LYS A 214 -91.47 -25.31 -8.12
CA LYS A 214 -90.57 -26.38 -7.58
C LYS A 214 -89.42 -26.03 -6.61
N LYS A 215 -89.67 -26.37 -5.33
CA LYS A 215 -88.74 -26.57 -4.20
C LYS A 215 -87.91 -27.88 -4.38
N PRO A 216 -87.03 -28.36 -3.44
CA PRO A 216 -86.43 -27.73 -2.23
C PRO A 216 -84.90 -28.01 -2.02
N HIS A 217 -84.22 -27.21 -1.20
CA HIS A 217 -83.17 -27.68 -0.26
C HIS A 217 -83.00 -26.57 0.81
N ARG A 218 -83.65 -26.62 1.99
CA ARG A 218 -83.25 -27.32 3.24
C ARG A 218 -81.77 -27.04 3.57
N SER A 219 -81.32 -26.47 4.69
CA SER A 219 -81.86 -26.07 5.99
C SER A 219 -80.69 -25.31 6.71
N ARG A 220 -80.95 -24.28 7.53
CA ARG A 220 -80.97 -24.34 9.03
C ARG A 220 -79.54 -24.54 9.61
N SER A 221 -79.00 -23.84 10.59
CA SER A 221 -79.52 -22.94 11.63
C SER A 221 -78.36 -22.51 12.53
N GLN A 222 -78.46 -21.29 13.06
CA GLN A 222 -78.14 -20.85 14.43
C GLN A 222 -77.04 -21.53 15.27
N ARG A 223 -76.13 -20.67 15.74
CA ARG A 223 -75.91 -20.25 17.16
C ARG A 223 -75.09 -21.13 18.12
N SER A 224 -74.43 -20.37 19.01
CA SER A 224 -73.95 -20.60 20.40
C SER A 224 -72.55 -21.19 20.63
N GLU A 225 -71.68 -20.32 21.17
CA GLU A 225 -71.09 -20.37 22.52
C GLU A 225 -70.87 -21.72 23.21
N SER A 226 -69.60 -22.01 23.52
CA SER A 226 -69.08 -22.60 24.78
C SER A 226 -67.55 -22.68 24.61
N GLY A 227 -66.68 -22.16 25.49
CA GLY A 227 -66.58 -22.45 26.92
C GLY A 227 -65.71 -23.70 27.10
N GLY A 228 -64.51 -23.58 27.69
CA GLY A 228 -63.73 -24.76 28.08
C GLY A 228 -62.24 -24.53 28.29
N SER A 229 -61.88 -24.26 29.55
CA SER A 229 -60.54 -24.13 30.11
C SER A 229 -59.74 -25.44 30.12
N ASN A 230 -58.40 -25.33 30.09
CA ASN A 230 -57.51 -26.35 30.67
C ASN A 230 -56.31 -25.65 31.32
N SER A 231 -56.22 -25.81 32.64
CA SER A 231 -55.15 -25.38 33.54
C SER A 231 -54.61 -26.64 34.24
N SER A 232 -53.29 -26.75 34.38
CA SER A 232 -52.52 -27.40 35.48
C SER A 232 -51.03 -27.30 35.09
N GLU A 233 -50.20 -26.55 35.82
CA GLU A 233 -49.55 -26.87 37.10
C GLU A 233 -48.18 -27.55 36.93
N GLY A 234 -47.19 -26.98 37.60
CA GLY A 234 -45.80 -27.41 37.62
C GLY A 234 -44.97 -26.44 38.46
N GLU A 235 -45.24 -26.43 39.77
CA GLU A 235 -44.43 -25.75 40.77
C GLU A 235 -43.07 -26.46 40.94
N GLN A 236 -41.98 -25.69 41.03
CA GLN A 236 -40.95 -25.98 42.04
C GLN A 236 -40.15 -24.73 42.36
N ALA A 237 -40.03 -24.51 43.67
CA ALA A 237 -39.60 -23.29 44.29
C ALA A 237 -38.14 -23.35 44.75
N THR A 238 -37.64 -22.14 45.02
CA THR A 238 -36.56 -21.76 45.94
C THR A 238 -35.14 -22.24 45.67
N LYS A 239 -34.26 -21.25 45.42
CA LYS A 239 -33.06 -21.01 46.23
C LYS A 239 -32.51 -19.61 45.95
N ASN A 240 -32.86 -18.71 46.86
CA ASN A 240 -32.16 -17.48 47.17
C ASN A 240 -31.00 -17.80 48.15
N SER A 241 -29.82 -17.27 47.87
CA SER A 241 -28.66 -17.08 48.77
C SER A 241 -27.77 -16.14 47.94
N ASP A 242 -27.62 -14.84 48.21
CA ASP A 242 -27.08 -14.15 49.39
C ASP A 242 -25.65 -14.59 49.78
N SER A 243 -24.78 -13.61 50.07
CA SER A 243 -23.30 -13.63 50.26
C SER A 243 -22.43 -13.44 48.98
N SER A 244 -21.52 -12.47 48.85
CA SER A 244 -21.01 -11.48 49.81
C SER A 244 -20.48 -10.23 49.11
N LEU A 245 -20.67 -9.12 49.81
CA LEU A 245 -20.24 -7.76 49.54
C LEU A 245 -18.95 -7.56 50.35
N GLU A 246 -17.79 -7.48 49.71
CA GLU A 246 -16.55 -7.04 50.36
C GLU A 246 -16.25 -5.59 49.95
N ILE A 247 -16.33 -4.72 50.95
CA ILE A 247 -15.78 -3.37 50.99
C ILE A 247 -14.55 -3.45 51.90
N ILE A 248 -13.67 -2.43 51.75
CA ILE A 248 -12.57 -2.00 52.64
C ILE A 248 -11.23 -2.54 52.09
N THR A 249 -10.29 -1.76 51.57
CA THR A 249 -9.88 -0.36 51.83
C THR A 249 -9.10 0.18 50.64
#